data_AF-A0AAV5TFV3-F1
#
_entry.id   AF-A0AAV5TFV3-F1
#
_cell.length_a   1.000
_cell.length_b   1.000
_cell.length_c   1.000
_cell.angle_alpha   90.00
_cell.angle_beta   90.00
_cell.angle_gamma   90.00
#
_symmetry.space_group_name_H-M   'P 1'
#
loop_
_entity.id
_entity.type
_entity.pdbx_description
1 polymer ?
#
loop_
_entity_poly.entity_id
_entity_poly.type
_entity_poly.pdbx_seq_one_letter_code
_entity_poly.pdbx_strand_id
1 'polypeptide(L)'
;VIILQKLIEDMEGCLEVDFANRYIGGGVMRHGAVQEEIRFLSCPELMVSIFLCEKMEPNEAILIHGAQQYSAYSGYMSKVKHVSMEFKRNAPRDRFGRARSYLVAIDATKFFQKDKQYEMQFVTRELKKANAGFMLLGSDAPARPIVTGNWGCGVYNGDKELKSLLQLIAASKAGRPMIYTTFKDEQFAEQLEQMYDEMKGHNLTNGE
;
A
#
# COMPACT_ATOMS: atom_id res chain seq x y z
N VAL A 1 13.04 8.47 3.99
CA VAL A 1 11.89 8.19 3.10
C VAL A 1 12.25 8.67 1.70
N ILE A 2 11.67 8.12 0.64
CA ILE A 2 11.76 8.69 -0.71
C ILE A 2 10.34 9.09 -1.12
N ILE A 3 10.13 10.34 -1.53
CA ILE A 3 8.81 10.82 -1.95
C ILE A 3 8.77 10.95 -3.47
N LEU A 4 7.78 10.34 -4.12
CA LEU A 4 7.68 10.29 -5.59
C LEU A 4 6.27 10.58 -6.09
N GLN A 5 6.19 11.26 -7.24
CA GLN A 5 4.94 11.53 -7.96
C GLN A 5 4.64 10.46 -9.03
N LYS A 6 4.74 9.20 -8.63
CA LYS A 6 4.43 8.02 -9.47
C LYS A 6 3.38 7.14 -8.78
N LEU A 7 2.76 6.24 -9.52
CA LEU A 7 1.81 5.28 -8.95
C LEU A 7 2.57 4.14 -8.27
N ILE A 8 1.88 3.40 -7.39
CA ILE A 8 2.48 2.32 -6.61
C ILE A 8 2.95 1.19 -7.54
N GLU A 9 2.10 0.83 -8.49
CA GLU A 9 2.32 -0.24 -9.47
C GLU A 9 3.39 0.08 -10.53
N ASP A 10 3.85 1.33 -10.62
CA ASP A 10 4.95 1.72 -11.52
C ASP A 10 6.33 1.39 -10.92
N MET A 11 6.39 0.94 -9.66
CA MET A 11 7.64 0.71 -8.93
C MET A 11 8.05 -0.76 -8.95
N GLU A 12 8.73 -1.17 -10.02
CA GLU A 12 9.16 -2.56 -10.20
C GLU A 12 10.04 -3.06 -9.05
N GLY A 13 9.78 -4.29 -8.59
CA GLY A 13 10.61 -4.98 -7.59
C GLY A 13 10.44 -4.53 -6.14
N CYS A 14 9.57 -3.56 -5.87
CA CYS A 14 9.22 -3.13 -4.52
C CYS A 14 8.12 -4.01 -3.91
N LEU A 15 7.86 -3.85 -2.61
CA LEU A 15 6.64 -4.34 -1.98
C LEU A 15 5.56 -3.26 -2.08
N GLU A 16 4.60 -3.50 -2.95
CA GLU A 16 3.50 -2.60 -3.28
C GLU A 16 2.38 -2.76 -2.25
N VAL A 17 1.99 -1.65 -1.60
CA VAL A 17 0.88 -1.66 -0.64
C VAL A 17 -0.45 -1.52 -1.38
N ASP A 18 -1.33 -2.48 -1.16
CA ASP A 18 -2.74 -2.42 -1.54
C ASP A 18 -3.56 -1.86 -0.37
N PHE A 19 -4.28 -0.77 -0.63
CA PHE A 19 -5.12 -0.07 0.33
C PHE A 19 -6.47 -0.79 0.48
N ALA A 20 -6.36 -1.99 1.01
CA ALA A 20 -7.40 -3.00 0.92
C ALA A 20 -8.62 -2.69 1.78
N ASN A 21 -9.72 -3.34 1.42
CA ASN A 21 -10.79 -3.64 2.35
C ASN A 21 -10.41 -4.85 3.22
N ARG A 22 -10.98 -4.95 4.42
CA ARG A 22 -10.79 -6.13 5.29
C ARG A 22 -11.24 -7.44 4.63
N TYR A 23 -12.15 -7.36 3.66
CA TYR A 23 -12.42 -8.41 2.69
C TYR A 23 -11.66 -8.07 1.41
N ILE A 24 -10.57 -8.79 1.13
CA ILE A 24 -9.67 -8.49 0.02
C ILE A 24 -10.41 -8.38 -1.33
N GLY A 25 -9.99 -7.44 -2.17
CA GLY A 25 -10.62 -7.11 -3.45
C GLY A 25 -11.83 -6.18 -3.33
N GLY A 26 -12.27 -5.88 -2.10
CA GLY A 26 -13.25 -4.83 -1.81
C GLY A 26 -14.49 -4.86 -2.70
N GLY A 27 -14.69 -3.78 -3.46
CA GLY A 27 -15.81 -3.60 -4.36
C GLY A 27 -15.58 -4.05 -5.81
N VAL A 28 -14.52 -4.82 -6.11
CA VAL A 28 -14.10 -5.06 -7.50
C VAL A 28 -15.15 -5.78 -8.35
N MET A 29 -15.95 -6.65 -7.73
CA MET A 29 -17.07 -7.34 -8.38
C MET A 29 -18.38 -6.53 -8.35
N ARG A 30 -18.34 -5.26 -7.93
CA ARG A 30 -19.49 -4.37 -7.77
C ARG A 30 -19.21 -3.03 -8.46
N HIS A 31 -19.18 -1.94 -7.69
CA HIS A 31 -19.02 -0.57 -8.18
C HIS A 31 -17.73 0.09 -7.68
N GLY A 32 -16.81 -0.69 -7.09
CA GLY A 32 -15.54 -0.17 -6.60
C GLY A 32 -14.62 0.20 -7.76
N ALA A 33 -13.99 1.36 -7.66
CA ALA A 33 -13.09 1.90 -8.67
C ALA A 33 -12.02 2.81 -8.02
N VAL A 34 -11.57 2.44 -6.82
CA VAL A 34 -10.45 3.10 -6.14
C VAL A 34 -9.21 2.21 -6.23
N GLN A 35 -8.15 2.52 -5.48
CA GLN A 35 -6.84 1.91 -5.66
C GLN A 35 -6.85 0.36 -5.64
N GLU A 36 -7.53 -0.28 -4.67
CA GLU A 36 -7.64 -1.75 -4.59
C GLU A 36 -8.33 -2.34 -5.82
N GLU A 37 -9.53 -1.86 -6.18
CA GLU A 37 -10.28 -2.46 -7.29
C GLU A 37 -9.61 -2.23 -8.64
N ILE A 38 -9.01 -1.06 -8.86
CA ILE A 38 -8.22 -0.80 -10.07
C ILE A 38 -7.05 -1.77 -10.16
N ARG A 39 -6.35 -2.03 -9.05
CA ARG A 39 -5.23 -2.98 -9.02
C ARG A 39 -5.70 -4.40 -9.35
N PHE A 40 -6.85 -4.82 -8.84
CA PHE A 40 -7.44 -6.13 -9.12
C PHE A 40 -7.95 -6.26 -10.57
N LEU A 41 -8.44 -5.18 -11.19
CA LEU A 41 -8.82 -5.18 -12.60
C LEU A 41 -7.60 -5.20 -13.53
N SER A 42 -6.52 -4.50 -13.16
CA SER A 42 -5.26 -4.50 -13.92
C SER A 42 -4.49 -5.82 -13.79
N CYS A 43 -4.59 -6.49 -12.64
CA CYS A 43 -3.98 -7.78 -12.35
C CYS A 43 -5.05 -8.80 -11.90
N PRO A 44 -5.88 -9.36 -12.81
CA PRO A 44 -7.02 -10.21 -12.44
C PRO A 44 -6.67 -11.48 -11.66
N GLU A 45 -5.42 -11.95 -11.71
CA GLU A 45 -4.93 -13.06 -10.88
C GLU A 45 -5.12 -12.78 -9.37
N LEU A 46 -5.14 -11.51 -8.96
CA LEU A 46 -5.42 -11.10 -7.58
C LEU A 46 -6.84 -11.51 -7.14
N MET A 47 -7.81 -11.62 -8.05
CA MET A 47 -9.19 -11.99 -7.73
C MET A 47 -9.32 -13.39 -7.13
N VAL A 48 -8.34 -14.27 -7.34
CA VAL A 48 -8.31 -15.60 -6.71
C VAL A 48 -8.28 -15.47 -5.17
N SER A 49 -7.63 -14.43 -4.64
CA SER A 49 -7.57 -14.17 -3.20
C SER A 49 -8.95 -13.93 -2.58
N ILE A 50 -9.92 -13.41 -3.34
CA ILE A 50 -11.30 -13.18 -2.88
C ILE A 50 -11.97 -14.49 -2.45
N PHE A 51 -11.61 -15.60 -3.10
CA PHE A 51 -12.15 -16.93 -2.81
C PHE A 51 -11.37 -17.67 -1.73
N LEU A 52 -10.07 -17.39 -1.59
CA LEU A 52 -9.16 -18.15 -0.72
C LEU A 52 -8.98 -17.51 0.66
N CYS A 53 -9.09 -16.19 0.76
CA CYS A 53 -8.78 -15.46 1.98
C CYS A 53 -10.05 -15.07 2.73
N GLU A 54 -10.08 -15.38 4.02
CA GLU A 54 -11.11 -14.88 4.93
C GLU A 54 -10.92 -13.38 5.22
N LYS A 55 -11.88 -12.82 5.98
CA LYS A 55 -11.78 -11.44 6.49
C LYS A 55 -10.50 -11.28 7.30
N MET A 56 -9.67 -10.29 6.96
CA MET A 56 -8.48 -9.95 7.74
C MET A 56 -8.85 -9.45 9.13
N GLU A 57 -8.23 -10.04 10.15
CA GLU A 57 -8.23 -9.53 11.52
C GLU A 57 -7.19 -8.41 11.70
N PRO A 58 -7.23 -7.60 12.79
CA PRO A 58 -6.36 -6.43 12.96
C PRO A 58 -4.86 -6.69 12.91
N ASN A 59 -4.42 -7.92 13.15
CA ASN A 59 -3.02 -8.38 13.15
C ASN A 59 -2.64 -9.18 11.89
N GLU A 60 -3.50 -9.24 10.88
CA GLU A 60 -3.29 -10.01 9.66
C GLU A 60 -3.03 -9.11 8.46
N ALA A 61 -2.35 -9.64 7.45
CA ALA A 61 -2.15 -9.00 6.16
C ALA A 61 -1.99 -10.10 5.11
N ILE A 62 -2.35 -9.82 3.86
CA ILE A 62 -2.29 -10.81 2.78
C ILE A 62 -1.15 -10.43 1.83
N LEU A 63 -0.19 -11.33 1.64
CA LEU A 63 0.90 -11.18 0.69
C LEU A 63 0.60 -12.00 -0.57
N ILE A 64 0.59 -11.34 -1.72
CA ILE A 64 0.46 -12.00 -3.02
C ILE A 64 1.72 -11.71 -3.83
N HIS A 65 2.41 -12.78 -4.26
CA HIS A 65 3.62 -12.68 -5.07
C HIS A 65 3.38 -13.38 -6.40
N GLY A 66 3.58 -12.64 -7.49
CA GLY A 66 3.59 -13.21 -8.84
C GLY A 66 2.46 -12.76 -9.72
N ALA A 67 1.56 -11.90 -9.24
CA ALA A 67 0.45 -11.39 -10.01
C ALA A 67 0.93 -10.56 -11.20
N GLN A 68 0.48 -10.93 -12.39
CA GLN A 68 0.82 -10.28 -13.65
C GLN A 68 -0.19 -9.18 -13.98
N GLN A 69 0.31 -8.04 -14.47
CA GLN A 69 -0.54 -7.02 -15.07
C GLN A 69 -0.90 -7.38 -16.51
N TYR A 70 -2.19 -7.30 -16.81
CA TYR A 70 -2.77 -7.57 -18.13
C TYR A 70 -3.40 -6.34 -18.77
N SER A 71 -3.82 -5.36 -17.95
CA SER A 71 -4.47 -4.14 -18.43
C SER A 71 -3.78 -2.90 -17.88
N ALA A 72 -3.52 -1.93 -18.74
CA ALA A 72 -3.24 -0.57 -18.31
C ALA A 72 -4.55 0.19 -18.13
N TYR A 73 -4.48 1.32 -17.43
CA TYR A 73 -5.64 2.14 -17.17
C TYR A 73 -5.28 3.62 -17.14
N SER A 74 -6.31 4.45 -17.18
CA SER A 74 -6.23 5.88 -16.89
C SER A 74 -7.43 6.31 -16.06
N GLY A 75 -7.30 7.44 -15.37
CA GLY A 75 -8.36 7.96 -14.51
C GLY A 75 -8.47 7.24 -13.17
N TYR A 76 -9.47 7.63 -12.38
CA TYR A 76 -9.71 7.16 -11.02
C TYR A 76 -11.20 7.33 -10.68
N MET A 77 -11.75 6.48 -9.80
CA MET A 77 -13.19 6.43 -9.50
C MET A 77 -14.05 6.31 -10.79
N SER A 78 -15.07 7.14 -10.94
CA SER A 78 -15.97 7.14 -12.10
C SER A 78 -15.30 7.45 -13.45
N LYS A 79 -14.03 7.86 -13.44
CA LYS A 79 -13.26 8.19 -14.64
C LYS A 79 -12.32 7.08 -15.10
N VAL A 80 -12.29 5.94 -14.40
CA VAL A 80 -11.43 4.80 -14.79
C VAL A 80 -11.79 4.34 -16.20
N LYS A 81 -10.77 4.19 -17.03
CA LYS A 81 -10.88 3.67 -18.40
C LYS A 81 -9.78 2.65 -18.64
N HIS A 82 -10.14 1.55 -19.30
CA HIS A 82 -9.18 0.60 -19.84
C HIS A 82 -8.29 1.30 -20.88
N VAL A 83 -6.99 1.03 -20.81
CA VAL A 83 -6.00 1.47 -21.78
C VAL A 83 -5.28 0.22 -22.30
N SER A 84 -5.22 0.10 -23.62
CA SER A 84 -4.46 -0.99 -24.25
C SER A 84 -2.99 -0.90 -23.87
N MET A 85 -2.39 -2.03 -23.51
CA MET A 85 -0.96 -2.13 -23.24
C MET A 85 -0.35 -3.27 -24.04
N GLU A 86 0.94 -3.13 -24.36
CA GLU A 86 1.70 -4.25 -24.88
C GLU A 86 1.97 -5.26 -23.75
N PHE A 87 1.51 -6.49 -23.93
CA PHE A 87 1.79 -7.55 -22.97
C PHE A 87 3.26 -7.96 -23.05
N LYS A 88 4.02 -7.70 -22.00
CA LYS A 88 5.44 -8.06 -21.89
C LYS A 88 5.63 -9.57 -21.73
N ARG A 89 5.50 -10.33 -22.84
CA ARG A 89 5.63 -11.82 -22.85
C ARG A 89 6.91 -12.33 -22.20
N ASN A 90 8.02 -11.61 -22.40
CA ASN A 90 9.35 -11.97 -21.91
C ASN A 90 9.75 -11.18 -20.65
N ALA A 91 8.77 -10.71 -19.86
CA ALA A 91 9.07 -10.05 -18.59
C ALA A 91 9.89 -10.99 -17.68
N PRO A 92 10.90 -10.48 -16.96
CA PRO A 92 11.70 -11.29 -16.05
C PRO A 92 10.83 -12.00 -15.00
N ARG A 93 11.09 -13.29 -14.80
CA ARG A 93 10.43 -14.12 -13.80
C ARG A 93 11.45 -14.61 -12.77
N ASP A 94 10.97 -14.91 -11.58
CA ASP A 94 11.82 -15.54 -10.56
C ASP A 94 12.07 -17.03 -10.85
N ARG A 95 12.85 -17.70 -9.99
CA ARG A 95 13.18 -19.14 -10.13
C ARG A 95 11.96 -20.07 -10.12
N PHE A 96 10.79 -19.61 -9.69
CA PHE A 96 9.55 -20.36 -9.66
C PHE A 96 8.60 -19.96 -10.81
N GLY A 97 9.05 -19.14 -11.75
CA GLY A 97 8.23 -18.67 -12.87
C GLY A 97 7.22 -17.58 -12.50
N ARG A 98 7.32 -16.96 -11.32
CA ARG A 98 6.42 -15.89 -10.90
C ARG A 98 6.82 -14.55 -11.50
N ALA A 99 5.84 -13.69 -11.82
CA ALA A 99 6.14 -12.31 -12.17
C ALA A 99 6.81 -11.58 -10.99
N ARG A 100 7.67 -10.59 -11.26
CA ARG A 100 8.36 -9.82 -10.20
C ARG A 100 7.48 -8.74 -9.57
N SER A 101 6.25 -9.10 -9.18
CA SER A 101 5.31 -8.24 -8.47
C SER A 101 5.05 -8.80 -7.07
N TYR A 102 5.13 -7.92 -6.07
CA TYR A 102 4.98 -8.25 -4.66
C TYR A 102 3.96 -7.29 -4.08
N LEU A 103 2.74 -7.77 -3.81
CA LEU A 103 1.65 -6.97 -3.28
C LEU A 103 1.34 -7.38 -1.86
N VAL A 104 1.20 -6.42 -0.95
CA VAL A 104 0.70 -6.63 0.40
C VAL A 104 -0.60 -5.85 0.62
N ALA A 105 -1.68 -6.58 0.90
CA ALA A 105 -2.96 -6.00 1.25
C ALA A 105 -3.04 -5.76 2.76
N ILE A 106 -3.31 -4.50 3.13
CA ILE A 106 -3.58 -4.08 4.51
C ILE A 106 -4.81 -3.17 4.54
N ASP A 107 -5.77 -3.49 5.41
CA ASP A 107 -7.00 -2.71 5.54
C ASP A 107 -6.90 -1.62 6.60
N ALA A 108 -7.27 -0.39 6.27
CA ALA A 108 -7.35 0.72 7.23
C ALA A 108 -8.67 0.71 8.01
N THR A 109 -8.71 1.37 9.17
CA THR A 109 -9.97 1.67 9.86
C THR A 109 -10.70 2.78 9.11
N LYS A 110 -12.02 2.64 8.94
CA LYS A 110 -12.88 3.70 8.41
C LYS A 110 -13.39 4.59 9.53
N PHE A 111 -13.12 5.89 9.46
CA PHE A 111 -13.51 6.86 10.49
C PHE A 111 -14.71 7.70 10.06
N PHE A 112 -15.80 7.65 10.83
CA PHE A 112 -16.95 8.55 10.64
C PHE A 112 -16.75 9.91 11.32
N GLN A 113 -16.02 9.92 12.43
CA GLN A 113 -15.57 11.13 13.13
C GLN A 113 -14.05 11.17 13.03
N LYS A 114 -13.52 12.19 12.33
CA LYS A 114 -12.09 12.25 11.97
C LYS A 114 -11.20 12.22 13.22
N ASP A 115 -11.60 12.89 14.30
CA ASP A 115 -10.76 13.03 15.50
C ASP A 115 -10.54 11.72 16.27
N LYS A 116 -11.41 10.71 16.10
CA LYS A 116 -11.24 9.42 16.78
C LYS A 116 -9.95 8.72 16.41
N GLN A 117 -9.39 8.97 15.24
CA GLN A 117 -8.18 8.30 14.78
C GLN A 117 -6.95 8.57 15.66
N TYR A 118 -6.96 9.68 16.43
CA TYR A 118 -5.89 10.03 17.36
C TYR A 118 -6.02 9.30 18.71
N GLU A 119 -7.12 8.59 18.98
CA GLU A 119 -7.22 7.77 20.19
C GLU A 119 -6.24 6.60 20.10
N MET A 120 -5.55 6.30 21.21
CA MET A 120 -4.45 5.34 21.27
C MET A 120 -4.81 3.94 20.74
N GLN A 121 -6.07 3.51 20.93
CA GLN A 121 -6.56 2.23 20.43
C GLN A 121 -6.52 2.15 18.89
N PHE A 122 -6.84 3.24 18.20
CA PHE A 122 -6.82 3.29 16.74
C PHE A 122 -5.40 3.47 16.23
N VAL A 123 -4.61 4.36 16.83
CA VAL A 123 -3.18 4.50 16.54
C VAL A 123 -2.46 3.15 16.62
N THR A 124 -2.67 2.42 17.72
CA THR A 124 -2.08 1.09 17.96
C THR A 124 -2.56 0.09 16.91
N ARG A 125 -3.85 0.09 16.57
CA ARG A 125 -4.41 -0.82 15.56
C ARG A 125 -3.78 -0.59 14.20
N GLU A 126 -3.69 0.66 13.76
CA GLU A 126 -3.14 1.00 12.45
C GLU A 126 -1.64 0.71 12.36
N LEU A 127 -0.89 0.97 13.43
CA LEU A 127 0.53 0.62 13.51
C LEU A 127 0.73 -0.91 13.46
N LYS A 128 -0.09 -1.68 14.20
CA LYS A 128 -0.04 -3.15 14.18
C LYS A 128 -0.35 -3.71 12.80
N LYS A 129 -1.35 -3.16 12.11
CA LYS A 129 -1.73 -3.58 10.75
C LYS A 129 -0.63 -3.29 9.73
N ALA A 130 -0.07 -2.08 9.74
CA ALA A 130 1.07 -1.74 8.86
C ALA A 130 2.27 -2.64 9.16
N ASN A 131 2.60 -2.87 10.43
CA ASN A 131 3.66 -3.78 10.83
C ASN A 131 3.40 -5.22 10.38
N ALA A 132 2.16 -5.71 10.49
CA ALA A 132 1.78 -7.04 10.01
C ALA A 132 2.05 -7.21 8.51
N GLY A 133 1.82 -6.17 7.70
CA GLY A 133 2.15 -6.18 6.27
C GLY A 133 3.65 -6.04 5.96
N PHE A 134 4.36 -5.21 6.72
CA PHE A 134 5.74 -4.84 6.40
C PHE A 134 6.79 -5.86 6.88
N MET A 135 6.45 -6.69 7.87
CA MET A 135 7.31 -7.75 8.40
C MET A 135 7.25 -9.08 7.60
N LEU A 136 6.39 -9.21 6.58
CA LEU A 136 6.06 -10.49 5.92
C LEU A 136 7.17 -11.18 5.12
N LEU A 137 8.30 -10.51 4.87
CA LEU A 137 9.41 -11.14 4.15
C LEU A 137 10.34 -11.80 5.16
N GLY A 138 10.33 -13.14 5.21
CA GLY A 138 11.28 -13.91 6.00
C GLY A 138 12.73 -13.58 5.66
N SER A 139 13.64 -13.92 6.58
CA SER A 139 15.07 -13.59 6.58
C SER A 139 15.84 -13.91 5.28
N ASP A 140 15.29 -14.76 4.41
CA ASP A 140 15.95 -15.25 3.21
C ASP A 140 15.66 -14.42 1.94
N ALA A 141 14.78 -13.41 2.02
CA ALA A 141 14.52 -12.50 0.91
C ALA A 141 15.14 -11.13 1.17
N PRO A 142 15.84 -10.52 0.19
CA PRO A 142 16.34 -9.16 0.36
C PRO A 142 15.18 -8.21 0.69
N ALA A 143 15.37 -7.40 1.74
CA ALA A 143 14.40 -6.45 2.24
C ALA A 143 14.01 -5.45 1.13
N ARG A 144 12.88 -5.70 0.46
CA ARG A 144 12.39 -4.83 -0.61
C ARG A 144 11.96 -3.49 -0.03
N PRO A 145 12.23 -2.36 -0.70
CA PRO A 145 11.57 -1.11 -0.36
C PRO A 145 10.05 -1.28 -0.34
N ILE A 146 9.38 -0.65 0.61
CA ILE A 146 7.92 -0.57 0.67
C ILE A 146 7.51 0.61 -0.19
N VAL A 147 6.59 0.41 -1.13
CA VAL A 147 5.98 1.49 -1.91
C VAL A 147 4.53 1.63 -1.46
N THR A 148 4.21 2.77 -0.87
CA THR A 148 2.90 3.07 -0.29
C THR A 148 2.50 4.51 -0.58
N GLY A 149 1.42 4.98 0.04
CA GLY A 149 0.94 6.36 -0.05
C GLY A 149 -0.13 6.64 1.00
N ASN A 150 -1.16 7.38 0.59
CA ASN A 150 -2.26 7.86 1.43
C ASN A 150 -3.24 6.74 1.87
N TRP A 151 -2.71 5.69 2.51
CA TRP A 151 -3.42 4.50 2.97
C TRP A 151 -4.56 4.85 3.94
N GLY A 152 -5.80 4.60 3.52
CA GLY A 152 -6.99 4.88 4.32
C GLY A 152 -7.42 6.35 4.36
N CYS A 153 -6.75 7.26 3.63
CA CYS A 153 -7.06 8.70 3.70
C CYS A 153 -8.13 9.17 2.71
N GLY A 154 -8.60 8.28 1.81
CA GLY A 154 -9.67 8.57 0.87
C GLY A 154 -11.06 8.30 1.47
N VAL A 155 -11.77 7.31 0.91
CA VAL A 155 -13.12 6.90 1.35
C VAL A 155 -13.19 6.51 2.84
N TYR A 156 -12.04 6.21 3.46
CA TYR A 156 -11.91 5.78 4.84
C TYR A 156 -11.65 6.93 5.82
N ASN A 157 -11.48 8.17 5.30
CA ASN A 157 -11.43 9.42 6.07
C ASN A 157 -10.28 9.48 7.11
N GLY A 158 -9.18 8.78 6.84
CA GLY A 158 -7.94 8.92 7.59
C GLY A 158 -7.21 10.23 7.29
N ASP A 159 -6.43 10.68 8.26
CA ASP A 159 -5.54 11.83 8.18
C ASP A 159 -4.21 11.44 7.54
N LYS A 160 -3.73 12.21 6.56
CA LYS A 160 -2.55 11.82 5.75
C LYS A 160 -1.27 11.92 6.57
N GLU A 161 -1.17 12.94 7.40
CA GLU A 161 -0.08 13.26 8.29
C GLU A 161 0.09 12.15 9.34
N LEU A 162 -0.99 11.78 10.03
CA LEU A 162 -0.96 10.65 10.95
C LEU A 162 -0.60 9.33 10.23
N LYS A 163 -1.25 9.03 9.11
CA LYS A 163 -1.06 7.76 8.39
C LYS A 163 0.34 7.62 7.80
N SER A 164 0.96 8.69 7.32
CA SER A 164 2.32 8.67 6.81
C SER A 164 3.33 8.39 7.92
N LEU A 165 3.15 9.00 9.10
CA LEU A 165 3.98 8.77 10.27
C LEU A 165 3.87 7.31 10.78
N LEU A 166 2.65 6.77 10.90
CA LEU A 166 2.46 5.39 11.35
C LEU A 166 3.08 4.36 10.39
N GLN A 167 2.99 4.62 9.08
CA GLN A 167 3.66 3.78 8.08
C GLN A 167 5.18 3.91 8.15
N LEU A 168 5.70 5.12 8.40
CA LEU A 168 7.14 5.33 8.60
C LEU A 168 7.67 4.56 9.81
N ILE A 169 6.97 4.61 10.95
CA ILE A 169 7.34 3.86 12.16
C ILE A 169 7.34 2.35 11.87
N ALA A 170 6.31 1.84 11.21
CA ALA A 170 6.23 0.42 10.85
C ALA A 170 7.35 0.01 9.87
N ALA A 171 7.65 0.83 8.87
CA ALA A 171 8.70 0.56 7.88
C ALA A 171 10.10 0.59 8.53
N SER A 172 10.34 1.59 9.39
CA SER A 172 11.56 1.73 10.20
C SER A 172 11.76 0.50 11.08
N LYS A 173 10.72 0.05 11.80
CA LYS A 173 10.75 -1.16 12.62
C LYS A 173 11.06 -2.42 11.80
N ALA A 174 10.57 -2.50 10.56
CA ALA A 174 10.86 -3.60 9.66
C ALA A 174 12.28 -3.53 9.05
N GLY A 175 13.02 -2.44 9.25
CA GLY A 175 14.33 -2.23 8.64
C GLY A 175 14.25 -2.03 7.12
N ARG A 176 13.15 -1.45 6.62
CA ARG A 176 12.86 -1.36 5.18
C ARG A 176 12.76 0.10 4.73
N PRO A 177 13.41 0.47 3.63
CA PRO A 177 13.17 1.78 3.01
C PRO A 177 11.70 1.94 2.65
N MET A 178 11.15 3.13 2.87
CA MET A 178 9.79 3.49 2.44
C MET A 178 9.86 4.52 1.31
N ILE A 179 9.17 4.20 0.22
CA ILE A 179 8.84 5.07 -0.90
C ILE A 179 7.37 5.47 -0.73
N TYR A 180 7.10 6.76 -0.67
CA TYR A 180 5.76 7.30 -0.43
C TYR A 180 5.28 8.08 -1.66
N THR A 181 4.10 7.73 -2.19
CA THR A 181 3.42 8.53 -3.21
C THR A 181 2.30 9.36 -2.61
N THR A 182 2.32 10.66 -2.87
CA THR A 182 1.30 11.60 -2.39
C THR A 182 0.14 11.78 -3.37
N PHE A 183 0.19 11.09 -4.52
CA PHE A 183 -0.82 11.17 -5.57
C PHE A 183 -1.02 12.59 -6.10
N LYS A 184 0.08 13.25 -6.51
CA LYS A 184 0.13 14.63 -7.05
C LYS A 184 -0.17 15.75 -6.04
N ASP A 185 -0.14 15.42 -4.76
CA ASP A 185 -0.21 16.41 -3.68
C ASP A 185 1.21 16.91 -3.36
N GLU A 186 1.65 17.93 -4.09
CA GLU A 186 3.01 18.49 -3.98
C GLU A 186 3.22 19.19 -2.64
N GLN A 187 2.21 19.92 -2.14
CA GLN A 187 2.27 20.58 -0.84
C GLN A 187 2.47 19.56 0.28
N PHE A 188 1.70 18.46 0.28
CA PHE A 188 1.88 17.42 1.28
C PHE A 188 3.22 16.68 1.11
N ALA A 189 3.73 16.55 -0.12
CA ALA A 189 5.05 15.97 -0.36
C ALA A 189 6.16 16.78 0.31
N GLU A 190 6.16 18.10 0.14
CA GLU A 190 7.13 19.01 0.78
C GLU A 190 7.03 18.96 2.31
N GLN A 191 5.81 18.99 2.85
CA GLN A 191 5.59 18.89 4.30
C GLN A 191 6.09 17.57 4.88
N LEU A 192 5.84 16.45 4.19
CA LEU A 192 6.29 15.13 4.61
C LEU A 192 7.82 15.00 4.55
N GLU A 193 8.46 15.60 3.54
CA GLU A 193 9.91 15.65 3.42
C GLU A 193 10.53 16.45 4.56
N GLN A 194 10.02 17.66 4.81
CA GLN A 194 10.46 18.52 5.90
C GLN A 194 10.31 17.82 7.26
N MET A 195 9.14 17.23 7.54
CA MET A 195 8.91 16.48 8.77
C MET A 195 9.92 15.33 8.93
N TYR A 196 10.19 14.57 7.87
CA TYR A 196 11.16 13.47 7.91
C TYR A 196 12.58 13.97 8.18
N ASP A 197 13.00 15.05 7.53
CA ASP A 197 14.33 15.62 7.71
C ASP A 197 14.52 16.21 9.12
N GLU A 198 13.49 16.85 9.68
CA GLU A 198 13.50 17.30 11.07
C GLU A 198 13.63 16.13 12.05
N MET A 199 12.82 15.09 11.92
CA MET A 199 12.90 13.89 12.79
C MET A 199 14.29 13.23 12.70
N LYS A 200 14.83 13.12 11.48
CA LYS A 200 16.16 12.56 11.25
C LYS A 200 17.27 13.45 11.82
N GLY A 201 17.15 14.78 11.67
CA GLY A 201 18.09 15.75 12.22
C GLY A 201 18.14 15.73 13.76
N HIS A 202 17.02 15.43 14.40
CA HIS A 202 16.91 15.24 15.84
C HIS A 202 17.24 13.83 16.33
N ASN A 203 17.57 12.88 15.44
CA ASN A 203 17.82 11.47 15.76
C ASN A 203 16.69 10.79 16.53
N LEU A 204 15.43 11.14 16.22
CA LEU A 204 14.28 10.53 16.89
C LEU A 204 14.21 9.03 16.58
N THR A 205 13.93 8.24 17.61
CA THR A 205 13.66 6.80 17.50
C THR A 205 12.16 6.54 17.36
N ASN A 206 11.79 5.32 16.96
CA ASN A 206 10.38 4.94 16.78
C ASN A 206 9.51 5.06 18.06
N GLY A 207 10.12 5.17 19.24
CA GLY A 207 9.41 5.28 20.52
C GLY A 207 9.26 6.70 21.06
N GLU A 208 9.95 7.66 20.45
CA GLU A 208 9.92 9.10 20.77
C GLU A 208 8.94 9.82 19.84
#